data_AF-A0A8D2DJA9-F1
#
_entry.id   AF-A0A8D2DJA9-F1
#
_cell.length_a   1.000
_cell.length_b   1.000
_cell.length_c   1.000
_cell.angle_alpha   90.00
_cell.angle_beta   90.00
_cell.angle_gamma   90.00
#
_symmetry.space_group_name_H-M   'P 1'
#
loop_
_entity.id
_entity.type
_entity.pdbx_description
1 polymer ?
#
loop_
_entity_poly.entity_id
_entity_poly.type
_entity_poly.pdbx_seq_one_letter_code
_entity_poly.pdbx_strand_id
1 'polypeptide(L)'
;TLASMRVPLWPCILIAATGILATDTPHPRDSALHHLTQHLLQQYHKEVRPVHNWADATTVYLDLFVQAVLDVDIQNQKLKTSVWYREVWDDEFLSWNSSMFDEIREISLPLSAIWAPDIIINEFVDIERSPDIPYVYVNSSGTIKNFKPIQVVSACSLQTYAFPFDIQNCSLTFNSILHTVEDVDLDFLGNREDIKYDKKAFLNDSEWELLSVSSTYSILQSNAGDFAQIQFNVVIRRCPLAYVVNLLIPSIFLMLVDLGSFYLPPNCRARIVFKTSVLVGYTVFRVNMSNEVPRSSGSASLIGVFFTVCMAFLVLSLSKSILLVRFLHDEWSSGQELLPLLCLQGDTDTGGSRMDLRAQQAGVTESPVCQEHQAQSGTLKEVWFQLRSINNYLQTQDQVDQRGVEWLALLYRFDQLLFRSYLVMLGLYSVTLCSLWALWSGL
;
A
#
# COMPACT_ATOMS: atom_id res chain seq x y z
N THR A 1 99.67 -20.30 -49.24
CA THR A 1 100.28 -21.65 -49.41
C THR A 1 99.23 -22.69 -49.07
N LEU A 2 98.94 -23.58 -50.05
CA LEU A 2 98.38 -24.95 -49.97
C LEU A 2 97.40 -25.30 -48.82
N ALA A 3 96.27 -25.99 -48.98
CA ALA A 3 95.90 -27.07 -49.91
C ALA A 3 94.37 -27.27 -49.82
N SER A 4 93.65 -27.38 -50.93
CA SER A 4 93.14 -28.66 -51.49
C SER A 4 92.30 -29.50 -50.52
N MET A 5 90.98 -29.48 -50.70
CA MET A 5 90.09 -30.56 -50.28
C MET A 5 89.20 -30.95 -51.48
N ARG A 6 89.37 -32.19 -51.94
CA ARG A 6 88.57 -32.88 -52.97
C ARG A 6 87.33 -33.51 -52.32
N VAL A 7 86.42 -34.00 -53.19
CA VAL A 7 85.40 -35.08 -53.02
C VAL A 7 83.93 -34.55 -52.96
N PRO A 8 82.92 -35.16 -53.63
CA PRO A 8 82.58 -35.01 -55.06
C PRO A 8 81.08 -34.66 -55.30
N LEU A 9 80.69 -34.55 -56.57
CA LEU A 9 79.31 -34.36 -57.04
C LEU A 9 78.39 -35.59 -56.84
N TRP A 10 77.18 -35.33 -56.32
CA TRP A 10 75.88 -35.99 -56.57
C TRP A 10 75.63 -37.43 -56.09
N PRO A 11 74.41 -37.75 -55.61
CA PRO A 11 73.15 -37.55 -56.37
C PRO A 11 72.01 -36.81 -55.63
N CYS A 12 71.47 -35.78 -56.28
CA CYS A 12 70.21 -35.09 -55.96
C CYS A 12 68.96 -35.84 -56.47
N ILE A 13 68.90 -37.16 -56.36
CA ILE A 13 67.72 -37.93 -56.79
C ILE A 13 67.34 -38.84 -55.63
N LEU A 14 66.51 -38.34 -54.71
CA LEU A 14 65.65 -39.11 -53.78
C LEU A 14 64.91 -38.24 -52.73
N ILE A 15 64.49 -37.00 -53.06
CA ILE A 15 63.62 -36.18 -52.17
C ILE A 15 62.39 -35.66 -52.94
N ALA A 16 61.86 -36.44 -53.88
CA ALA A 16 60.68 -36.07 -54.66
C ALA A 16 59.53 -37.11 -54.57
N ALA A 17 59.43 -37.87 -53.46
CA ALA A 17 58.40 -38.90 -53.32
C ALA A 17 57.80 -39.03 -51.90
N THR A 18 57.87 -37.99 -51.06
CA THR A 18 57.09 -37.91 -49.81
C THR A 18 56.52 -36.50 -49.68
N GLY A 19 55.63 -36.17 -50.61
CA GLY A 19 55.03 -34.85 -50.71
C GLY A 19 53.62 -34.90 -51.29
N ILE A 20 52.84 -35.93 -50.95
CA ILE A 20 51.38 -35.94 -51.07
C ILE A 20 50.84 -36.78 -49.91
N LEU A 21 50.96 -36.28 -48.68
CA LEU A 21 49.89 -36.54 -47.72
C LEU A 21 48.83 -35.51 -48.09
N ALA A 22 47.80 -35.98 -48.81
CA ALA A 22 46.56 -35.27 -48.89
C ALA A 22 46.13 -34.97 -47.44
N THR A 23 46.32 -33.72 -47.03
CA THR A 23 45.48 -33.16 -45.97
C THR A 23 44.12 -33.11 -46.62
N ASP A 24 43.37 -34.19 -46.45
CA ASP A 24 41.93 -34.20 -46.64
C ASP A 24 41.41 -33.18 -45.64
N THR A 25 41.37 -31.91 -46.05
CA THR A 25 40.62 -30.89 -45.34
C THR A 25 39.21 -31.44 -45.29
N PRO A 26 38.68 -31.85 -44.12
CA PRO A 26 37.34 -32.38 -44.09
C PRO A 26 36.45 -31.27 -44.62
N HIS A 27 35.86 -31.48 -45.79
CA HIS A 27 34.68 -30.72 -46.19
C HIS A 27 33.75 -30.77 -44.97
N PRO A 28 33.27 -29.63 -44.46
CA PRO A 28 32.30 -29.68 -43.39
C PRO A 28 31.15 -30.53 -43.93
N ARG A 29 30.95 -31.73 -43.37
CA ARG A 29 29.72 -32.49 -43.61
C ARG A 29 28.62 -31.50 -43.26
N ASP A 30 27.81 -31.11 -44.25
CA ASP A 30 26.64 -30.28 -44.00
C ASP A 30 25.89 -30.91 -42.84
N SER A 31 25.85 -30.20 -41.71
CA SER A 31 25.28 -30.77 -40.49
C SER A 31 23.83 -31.15 -40.78
N ALA A 32 23.37 -32.31 -40.30
CA ALA A 32 21.99 -32.76 -40.52
C ALA A 32 20.97 -31.68 -40.10
N LEU A 33 21.30 -30.93 -39.04
CA LEU A 33 20.53 -29.78 -38.57
C LEU A 33 20.51 -28.62 -39.57
N HIS A 34 21.64 -28.26 -40.18
CA HIS A 34 21.69 -27.22 -41.21
C HIS A 34 20.87 -27.60 -42.45
N HIS A 35 21.01 -28.86 -42.90
CA HIS A 35 20.24 -29.38 -44.04
C HIS A 35 18.74 -29.42 -43.73
N LEU A 36 18.34 -29.84 -42.53
CA LEU A 36 16.94 -29.82 -42.07
C LEU A 36 16.38 -28.39 -42.03
N THR A 37 17.10 -27.46 -41.40
CA THR A 37 16.67 -26.05 -41.31
C THR A 37 16.52 -25.42 -42.69
N GLN A 38 17.45 -25.70 -43.61
CA GLN A 38 17.35 -25.24 -44.99
C GLN A 38 16.14 -25.86 -45.69
N HIS A 39 15.91 -27.17 -45.52
CA HIS A 39 14.77 -27.87 -46.10
C HIS A 39 13.43 -27.29 -45.65
N LEU A 40 13.28 -27.00 -44.35
CA LEU A 40 12.04 -26.44 -43.78
C LEU A 40 11.80 -24.99 -44.22
N LEU A 41 12.85 -24.16 -44.26
CA LEU A 41 12.68 -22.71 -44.47
C LEU A 41 12.77 -22.26 -45.94
N GLN A 42 13.25 -23.09 -46.87
CA GLN A 42 13.50 -22.65 -48.25
C GLN A 42 12.25 -22.23 -49.03
N GLN A 43 11.09 -22.80 -48.71
CA GLN A 43 9.80 -22.49 -49.34
C GLN A 43 8.73 -22.04 -48.34
N TYR A 44 9.14 -21.69 -47.13
CA TYR A 44 8.23 -21.30 -46.07
C TYR A 44 7.83 -19.82 -46.20
N HIS A 45 6.53 -19.55 -46.16
CA HIS A 45 5.98 -18.20 -46.22
C HIS A 45 5.43 -17.80 -44.85
N LYS A 46 6.21 -17.02 -44.09
CA LYS A 46 5.88 -16.66 -42.70
C LYS A 46 4.65 -15.77 -42.53
N GLU A 47 4.22 -15.09 -43.59
CA GLU A 47 3.06 -14.20 -43.55
C GLU A 47 1.74 -14.98 -43.64
N VAL A 48 1.78 -16.27 -43.96
CA VAL A 48 0.59 -17.10 -44.20
C VAL A 48 0.32 -17.98 -42.99
N ARG A 49 -0.95 -18.04 -42.56
CA ARG A 49 -1.39 -18.93 -41.48
C ARG A 49 -1.09 -20.40 -41.87
N PRO A 50 -0.41 -21.19 -41.02
CA PRO A 50 0.19 -22.46 -41.42
C PRO A 50 -0.79 -23.64 -41.43
N VAL A 51 -1.80 -23.58 -42.30
CA VAL A 51 -2.80 -24.65 -42.49
C VAL A 51 -2.93 -25.08 -43.95
N HIS A 52 -3.17 -26.37 -44.18
CA HIS A 52 -3.48 -26.90 -45.51
C HIS A 52 -4.91 -26.50 -45.95
N ASN A 53 -5.86 -26.48 -45.01
CA ASN A 53 -7.24 -26.11 -45.25
C ASN A 53 -7.56 -24.79 -44.53
N TRP A 54 -7.92 -23.76 -45.31
CA TRP A 54 -8.19 -22.42 -44.78
C TRP A 54 -9.40 -22.36 -43.84
N ALA A 55 -10.31 -23.34 -43.90
CA ALA A 55 -11.49 -23.40 -43.04
C ALA A 55 -11.20 -23.97 -41.64
N ASP A 56 -10.05 -24.60 -41.44
CA ASP A 56 -9.65 -25.14 -40.14
C ASP A 56 -8.92 -24.06 -39.34
N ALA A 57 -9.36 -23.83 -38.10
CA ALA A 57 -8.77 -22.84 -37.20
C ALA A 57 -7.43 -23.33 -36.63
N THR A 58 -6.49 -22.41 -36.43
CA THR A 58 -5.24 -22.71 -35.72
C THR A 58 -5.46 -22.50 -34.23
N THR A 59 -5.53 -23.59 -33.46
CA THR A 59 -5.67 -23.52 -32.00
C THR A 59 -4.34 -23.18 -31.33
N VAL A 60 -4.33 -22.12 -30.52
CA VAL A 60 -3.19 -21.71 -29.71
C VAL A 60 -3.45 -22.07 -28.25
N TYR A 61 -2.63 -22.98 -27.71
CA TYR A 61 -2.71 -23.40 -26.32
C TYR A 61 -1.89 -22.47 -25.43
N LEU A 62 -2.54 -21.92 -24.41
CA LEU A 62 -1.96 -20.95 -23.49
C LEU A 62 -1.78 -21.53 -22.09
N ASP A 63 -0.69 -21.13 -21.44
CA ASP A 63 -0.42 -21.37 -20.03
C ASP A 63 0.27 -20.15 -19.40
N LEU A 64 -0.08 -19.84 -18.14
CA LEU A 64 0.36 -18.63 -17.46
C LEU A 64 0.80 -18.94 -16.04
N PHE A 65 2.05 -18.62 -15.72
CA PHE A 65 2.59 -18.71 -14.37
C PHE A 65 2.94 -17.30 -13.85
N VAL A 66 2.35 -16.91 -12.72
CA VAL A 66 2.69 -15.65 -12.08
C VAL A 66 3.97 -15.85 -11.25
N GLN A 67 5.03 -15.15 -11.61
CA GLN A 67 6.32 -15.24 -10.93
C GLN A 67 6.40 -14.28 -9.74
N ALA A 68 5.94 -13.04 -9.91
CA ALA A 68 5.95 -12.03 -8.85
C ALA A 68 4.95 -10.91 -9.14
N VAL A 69 4.45 -10.28 -8.07
CA VAL A 69 3.82 -8.95 -8.14
C VAL A 69 4.95 -7.94 -7.92
N LEU A 70 5.19 -7.07 -8.90
CA LEU A 70 6.32 -6.14 -8.85
C LEU A 70 5.93 -4.79 -8.25
N ASP A 71 4.73 -4.31 -8.56
CA ASP A 71 4.22 -3.03 -8.08
C ASP A 71 2.68 -2.97 -8.21
N VAL A 72 2.04 -2.25 -7.30
CA VAL A 72 0.59 -2.04 -7.27
C VAL A 72 0.31 -0.56 -7.11
N ASP A 73 0.10 0.11 -8.24
CA ASP A 73 -0.18 1.55 -8.28
C ASP A 73 -1.68 1.81 -8.17
N ILE A 74 -2.11 2.08 -6.94
CA ILE A 74 -3.52 2.33 -6.64
C ILE A 74 -3.99 3.68 -7.17
N GLN A 75 -3.10 4.68 -7.29
CA GLN A 75 -3.49 6.00 -7.78
C GLN A 75 -3.83 5.96 -9.26
N ASN A 76 -3.01 5.24 -10.03
CA ASN A 76 -3.20 5.08 -11.47
C ASN A 76 -4.01 3.85 -11.86
N GLN A 77 -4.46 3.04 -10.89
CA GLN A 77 -5.24 1.81 -11.10
C GLN A 77 -4.48 0.81 -12.00
N LYS A 78 -3.19 0.60 -11.69
CA LYS A 78 -2.30 -0.28 -12.45
C LYS A 78 -1.72 -1.38 -11.57
N LEU A 79 -1.64 -2.57 -12.12
CA LEU A 79 -0.96 -3.72 -11.52
C LEU A 79 0.22 -4.11 -12.42
N LYS A 80 1.42 -4.18 -11.84
CA LYS A 80 2.62 -4.63 -12.51
C LYS A 80 3.00 -6.03 -12.04
N THR A 81 2.99 -6.99 -12.95
CA THR A 81 3.29 -8.41 -12.66
C THR A 81 4.39 -8.93 -13.56
N SER A 82 5.21 -9.84 -13.02
CA SER A 82 6.14 -10.66 -13.79
C SER A 82 5.48 -12.03 -14.00
N VAL A 83 5.30 -12.42 -15.25
CA VAL A 83 4.65 -13.68 -15.61
C VAL A 83 5.51 -14.48 -16.59
N TRP A 84 5.49 -15.81 -16.48
CA TRP A 84 5.95 -16.70 -17.53
C TRP A 84 4.75 -17.14 -18.34
N TYR A 85 4.76 -16.74 -19.61
CA TYR A 85 3.74 -17.03 -20.58
C TYR A 85 4.27 -18.11 -21.52
N ARG A 86 3.47 -19.15 -21.72
CA ARG A 86 3.77 -20.24 -22.64
C ARG A 86 2.65 -20.32 -23.66
N GLU A 87 3.04 -20.32 -24.92
CA GLU A 87 2.15 -20.51 -26.06
C GLU A 87 2.65 -21.68 -26.89
N VAL A 88 1.71 -22.54 -27.29
CA VAL A 88 1.97 -23.73 -28.10
C VAL A 88 0.96 -23.78 -29.22
N TRP A 89 1.42 -23.93 -30.45
CA TRP A 89 0.56 -24.08 -31.62
C TRP A 89 1.20 -25.06 -32.60
N ASP A 90 0.40 -25.58 -33.52
CA ASP A 90 0.88 -26.49 -34.56
C ASP A 90 1.03 -25.75 -35.90
N ASP A 91 2.12 -26.03 -36.59
CA ASP A 91 2.40 -25.57 -37.95
C ASP A 91 2.52 -26.79 -38.87
N GLU A 92 1.57 -26.93 -39.79
CA GLU A 92 1.46 -28.11 -40.65
C GLU A 92 2.61 -28.21 -41.68
N PHE A 93 3.29 -27.09 -41.98
CA PHE A 93 4.38 -27.01 -42.95
C PHE A 93 5.75 -27.24 -42.32
N LEU A 94 5.88 -27.10 -40.99
CA LEU A 94 7.13 -27.33 -40.24
C LEU A 94 7.22 -28.75 -39.64
N SER A 95 6.75 -29.76 -40.38
CA SER A 95 6.82 -31.17 -39.99
C SER A 95 7.89 -31.94 -40.77
N TRP A 96 8.55 -32.90 -40.14
CA TRP A 96 9.54 -33.76 -40.81
C TRP A 96 9.61 -35.16 -40.20
N ASN A 97 10.13 -36.11 -40.97
CA ASN A 97 10.40 -37.46 -40.48
C ASN A 97 11.78 -37.52 -39.81
N SER A 98 11.83 -37.73 -38.49
CA SER A 98 13.07 -37.76 -37.71
C SER A 98 14.10 -38.77 -38.25
N SER A 99 13.64 -39.92 -38.74
CA SER A 99 14.52 -40.98 -39.25
C SER A 99 15.30 -40.58 -40.50
N MET A 100 14.88 -39.55 -41.24
CA MET A 100 15.63 -39.03 -42.39
C MET A 100 16.71 -38.01 -42.02
N PHE A 101 16.68 -37.48 -40.78
CA PHE A 101 17.56 -36.42 -40.31
C PHE A 101 18.19 -36.79 -38.97
N ASP A 102 18.91 -37.92 -38.91
CA ASP A 102 19.69 -38.36 -37.75
C ASP A 102 18.87 -38.45 -36.43
N GLU A 103 17.60 -38.84 -36.53
CA GLU A 103 16.66 -38.92 -35.40
C GLU A 103 16.45 -37.60 -34.64
N ILE A 104 16.66 -36.47 -35.31
CA ILE A 104 16.36 -35.14 -34.77
C ILE A 104 14.85 -35.00 -34.56
N ARG A 105 14.43 -34.83 -33.31
CA ARG A 105 13.02 -34.66 -32.92
C ARG A 105 12.62 -33.21 -32.65
N GLU A 106 13.57 -32.38 -32.25
CA GLU A 106 13.30 -30.99 -31.89
C GLU A 106 14.45 -30.13 -32.40
N ILE A 107 14.12 -28.98 -32.97
CA ILE A 107 15.08 -27.97 -33.43
C ILE A 107 14.70 -26.60 -32.87
N SER A 108 15.68 -25.71 -32.76
CA SER A 108 15.41 -24.30 -32.46
C SER A 108 15.41 -23.48 -33.74
N LEU A 109 14.34 -22.73 -33.98
CA LEU A 109 14.21 -21.82 -35.11
C LEU A 109 14.00 -20.38 -34.63
N PRO A 110 14.49 -19.37 -35.36
CA PRO A 110 14.22 -17.98 -35.01
C PRO A 110 12.73 -17.65 -35.23
N LEU A 111 12.09 -17.04 -34.24
CA LEU A 111 10.67 -16.65 -34.27
C LEU A 111 10.38 -15.70 -35.45
N SER A 112 11.35 -14.88 -35.85
CA SER A 112 11.23 -13.93 -36.96
C SER A 112 11.17 -14.56 -38.36
N ALA A 113 11.49 -15.86 -38.47
CA ALA A 113 11.47 -16.61 -39.72
C ALA A 113 10.23 -17.48 -39.91
N ILE A 114 9.37 -17.60 -38.88
CA ILE A 114 8.17 -18.44 -38.90
C ILE A 114 6.92 -17.60 -38.67
N TRP A 115 5.74 -18.15 -38.99
CA TRP A 115 4.47 -17.53 -38.62
C TRP A 115 4.27 -17.61 -37.10
N ALA A 116 3.71 -16.55 -36.51
CA ALA A 116 3.40 -16.49 -35.10
C ALA A 116 2.04 -15.80 -34.90
N PRO A 117 1.18 -16.29 -33.97
CA PRO A 117 -0.10 -15.68 -33.70
C PRO A 117 0.05 -14.32 -33.00
N ASP A 118 -0.92 -13.44 -33.22
CA ASP A 118 -0.99 -12.07 -32.72
C ASP A 118 -1.74 -11.97 -31.39
N ILE A 119 -1.32 -12.75 -30.39
CA ILE A 119 -1.94 -12.78 -29.07
C ILE A 119 -1.51 -11.57 -28.24
N ILE A 120 -2.48 -10.80 -27.75
CA ILE A 120 -2.28 -9.62 -26.90
C ILE A 120 -3.04 -9.76 -25.58
N ILE A 121 -2.73 -8.89 -24.62
CA ILE A 121 -3.48 -8.76 -23.35
C ILE A 121 -4.33 -7.51 -23.45
N ASN A 122 -5.66 -7.59 -23.34
CA ASN A 122 -6.54 -6.43 -23.52
C ASN A 122 -6.28 -5.30 -22.50
N GLU A 123 -6.01 -5.65 -21.25
CA GLU A 123 -5.79 -4.71 -20.17
C GLU A 123 -4.38 -4.08 -20.19
N PHE A 124 -3.57 -4.34 -21.21
CA PHE A 124 -2.21 -3.81 -21.28
C PHE A 124 -2.19 -2.28 -21.35
N VAL A 125 -1.32 -1.67 -20.54
CA VAL A 125 -1.02 -0.24 -20.60
C VAL A 125 0.38 -0.01 -21.14
N ASP A 126 1.34 -0.83 -20.69
CA ASP A 126 2.74 -0.75 -21.11
C ASP A 126 3.45 -2.11 -20.91
N ILE A 127 4.52 -2.33 -21.68
CA ILE A 127 5.43 -3.47 -21.54
C ILE A 127 6.82 -2.88 -21.29
N GLU A 128 7.15 -2.63 -20.03
CA GLU A 128 8.35 -1.85 -19.71
C GLU A 128 9.65 -2.61 -20.00
N ARG A 129 9.71 -3.94 -19.76
CA ARG A 129 10.98 -4.72 -19.78
C ARG A 129 10.76 -6.22 -20.01
N SER A 130 10.36 -6.61 -21.21
CA SER A 130 10.34 -8.03 -21.60
C SER A 130 11.57 -8.34 -22.46
N PRO A 131 12.44 -9.28 -22.08
CA PRO A 131 13.55 -9.70 -22.94
C PRO A 131 12.97 -10.31 -24.21
N ASP A 132 13.48 -9.85 -25.37
CA ASP A 132 13.13 -10.47 -26.64
C ASP A 132 13.81 -11.84 -26.70
N ILE A 133 13.01 -12.91 -26.79
CA ILE A 133 13.50 -14.29 -26.92
C ILE A 133 13.39 -14.65 -28.40
N PRO A 134 14.52 -14.65 -29.15
CA PRO A 134 14.46 -14.71 -30.60
C PRO A 134 14.22 -16.13 -31.14
N TYR A 135 14.27 -17.18 -30.30
CA TYR A 135 14.18 -18.58 -30.71
C TYR A 135 13.00 -19.30 -30.08
N VAL A 136 12.41 -20.22 -30.83
CA VAL A 136 11.39 -21.15 -30.37
C VAL A 136 11.81 -22.58 -30.65
N TYR A 137 11.22 -23.52 -29.92
CA TYR A 137 11.39 -24.94 -30.19
C TYR A 137 10.31 -25.43 -31.14
N VAL A 138 10.71 -26.18 -32.16
CA VAL A 138 9.81 -26.83 -33.12
C VAL A 138 10.05 -28.33 -33.03
N ASN A 139 8.97 -29.09 -32.84
CA ASN A 139 8.99 -30.54 -32.82
C ASN A 139 8.79 -31.09 -34.24
N SER A 140 9.30 -32.29 -34.51
CA SER A 140 9.11 -33.05 -35.75
C SER A 140 7.64 -33.21 -36.19
N SER A 141 6.69 -33.12 -35.26
CA SER A 141 5.25 -33.12 -35.52
C SER A 141 4.69 -31.81 -36.08
N GLY A 142 5.48 -30.74 -36.13
CA GLY A 142 5.00 -29.37 -36.44
C GLY A 142 4.61 -28.55 -35.20
N THR A 143 4.65 -29.13 -34.01
CA THR A 143 4.29 -28.43 -32.77
C THR A 143 5.38 -27.45 -32.36
N ILE A 144 5.04 -26.16 -32.29
CA ILE A 144 5.92 -25.07 -31.89
C ILE A 144 5.64 -24.72 -30.42
N LYS A 145 6.70 -24.57 -29.63
CA LYS A 145 6.63 -24.13 -28.24
C LYS A 145 7.40 -22.83 -28.08
N ASN A 146 6.72 -21.82 -27.59
CA ASN A 146 7.30 -20.52 -27.32
C ASN A 146 7.07 -20.15 -25.85
N PHE A 147 8.15 -19.79 -25.18
CA PHE A 147 8.16 -19.50 -23.75
C PHE A 147 8.74 -18.10 -23.57
N LYS A 148 7.95 -17.20 -22.98
CA LYS A 148 8.32 -15.79 -22.82
C LYS A 148 8.10 -15.34 -21.37
N PRO A 149 9.14 -14.84 -20.67
CA PRO A 149 8.96 -14.07 -19.46
C PRO A 149 8.54 -12.65 -19.84
N ILE A 150 7.40 -12.19 -19.34
CA ILE A 150 6.80 -10.90 -19.68
C ILE A 150 6.59 -10.11 -18.39
N GLN A 151 6.99 -8.84 -18.40
CA GLN A 151 6.57 -7.87 -17.38
C GLN A 151 5.38 -7.10 -17.90
N VAL A 152 4.21 -7.36 -17.34
CA VAL A 152 2.94 -6.79 -17.79
C VAL A 152 2.54 -5.66 -16.85
N VAL A 153 2.32 -4.46 -17.40
CA VAL A 153 1.62 -3.37 -16.69
C VAL A 153 0.18 -3.39 -17.19
N SER A 154 -0.74 -3.82 -16.32
CA SER A 154 -2.16 -3.98 -16.62
C SER A 154 -3.02 -2.94 -15.90
N ALA A 155 -4.08 -2.48 -16.56
CA ALA A 155 -5.11 -1.68 -15.92
C ALA A 155 -6.04 -2.59 -15.09
N CYS A 156 -6.20 -2.28 -13.81
CA CYS A 156 -7.04 -3.08 -12.91
C CYS A 156 -7.78 -2.18 -11.93
N SER A 157 -9.06 -2.48 -11.68
CA SER A 157 -9.88 -1.79 -10.68
C SER A 157 -9.52 -2.26 -9.27
N LEU A 158 -8.60 -1.55 -8.62
CA LEU A 158 -8.09 -1.86 -7.29
C LEU A 158 -9.00 -1.30 -6.19
N GLN A 159 -9.38 -2.15 -5.23
CA GLN A 159 -10.26 -1.79 -4.13
C GLN A 159 -9.48 -1.68 -2.81
N THR A 160 -9.38 -0.48 -2.24
CA THR A 160 -8.60 -0.23 -1.02
C THR A 160 -9.43 0.08 0.22
N TYR A 161 -10.73 -0.21 0.19
CA TYR A 161 -11.63 0.03 1.31
C TYR A 161 -11.18 -0.65 2.61
N ALA A 162 -10.80 -1.94 2.51
CA ALA A 162 -10.40 -2.78 3.64
C ALA A 162 -8.90 -2.70 3.99
N PHE A 163 -8.15 -1.74 3.44
CA PHE A 163 -6.72 -1.60 3.71
C PHE A 163 -6.41 -1.58 5.22
N PRO A 164 -5.38 -2.30 5.71
CA PRO A 164 -4.38 -3.09 4.97
C PRO A 164 -4.75 -4.58 4.75
N PHE A 165 -6.00 -4.95 5.05
CA PHE A 165 -6.52 -6.32 4.95
C PHE A 165 -7.23 -6.53 3.61
N ASP A 166 -6.58 -6.14 2.51
CA ASP A 166 -7.17 -6.13 1.17
C ASP A 166 -6.78 -7.36 0.33
N ILE A 167 -7.71 -7.72 -0.55
CA ILE A 167 -7.56 -8.74 -1.59
C ILE A 167 -7.87 -8.04 -2.91
N GLN A 168 -7.01 -8.22 -3.89
CA GLN A 168 -7.19 -7.67 -5.24
C GLN A 168 -7.45 -8.82 -6.21
N ASN A 169 -8.35 -8.58 -7.17
CA ASN A 169 -8.67 -9.52 -8.23
C ASN A 169 -8.55 -8.78 -9.56
N CYS A 170 -7.46 -9.05 -10.28
CA CYS A 170 -7.16 -8.39 -11.55
C CYS A 170 -7.24 -9.37 -12.70
N SER A 171 -7.85 -8.95 -13.80
CA SER A 171 -7.97 -9.75 -15.02
C SER A 171 -6.81 -9.47 -15.98
N LEU A 172 -6.30 -10.54 -16.58
CA LEU A 172 -5.43 -10.52 -17.75
C LEU A 172 -6.13 -11.32 -18.85
N THR A 173 -6.68 -10.64 -19.84
CA THR A 173 -7.49 -11.23 -20.90
C THR A 173 -6.67 -11.32 -22.18
N PHE A 174 -6.38 -12.56 -22.60
CA PHE A 174 -5.64 -12.87 -23.81
C PHE A 174 -6.60 -13.08 -24.98
N ASN A 175 -6.35 -12.42 -26.11
CA ASN A 175 -7.08 -12.61 -27.36
C ASN A 175 -6.17 -12.34 -28.56
N SER A 176 -6.60 -12.75 -29.76
CA SER A 176 -6.02 -12.24 -30.99
C SER A 176 -6.54 -10.82 -31.25
N ILE A 177 -5.66 -9.92 -31.71
CA ILE A 177 -6.05 -8.55 -32.07
C ILE A 177 -6.82 -8.49 -33.40
N LEU A 178 -6.50 -9.37 -34.35
CA LEU A 178 -7.08 -9.34 -35.70
C LEU A 178 -7.97 -10.55 -36.02
N HIS A 179 -7.56 -11.75 -35.60
CA HIS A 179 -8.14 -13.00 -36.08
C HIS A 179 -9.41 -13.38 -35.30
N THR A 180 -10.40 -13.88 -36.02
CA THR A 180 -11.64 -14.41 -35.42
C THR A 180 -11.43 -15.83 -34.90
N VAL A 181 -12.39 -16.34 -34.13
CA VAL A 181 -12.39 -17.74 -33.63
C VAL A 181 -12.32 -18.79 -34.75
N GLU A 182 -12.75 -18.44 -35.97
CA GLU A 182 -12.66 -19.33 -37.14
C GLU A 182 -11.23 -19.44 -37.69
N ASP A 183 -10.38 -18.42 -37.44
CA ASP A 183 -9.00 -18.39 -37.91
C ASP A 183 -8.02 -18.84 -36.82
N VAL A 184 -8.17 -18.26 -35.62
CA VAL A 184 -7.31 -18.51 -34.46
C VAL A 184 -8.21 -18.69 -33.23
N ASP A 185 -8.25 -19.92 -32.72
CA ASP A 185 -8.94 -20.25 -31.47
C ASP A 185 -7.93 -20.40 -30.32
N LEU A 186 -8.39 -20.26 -29.09
CA LEU A 186 -7.56 -20.34 -27.89
C LEU A 186 -8.02 -21.49 -27.01
N ASP A 187 -7.07 -22.24 -26.46
CA ASP A 187 -7.38 -23.27 -25.46
C ASP A 187 -6.32 -23.32 -24.36
N PHE A 188 -6.59 -24.06 -23.29
CA PHE A 188 -5.67 -24.23 -22.17
C PHE A 188 -4.68 -25.36 -22.45
N LEU A 189 -3.39 -25.11 -22.24
CA LEU A 189 -2.37 -26.16 -22.39
C LEU A 189 -2.47 -27.24 -21.29
N GLY A 190 -2.88 -26.84 -20.09
CA GLY A 190 -2.99 -27.69 -18.91
C GLY A 190 -4.42 -27.71 -18.35
N ASN A 191 -4.64 -28.57 -17.34
CA ASN A 191 -5.92 -28.61 -16.68
C ASN A 191 -6.17 -27.33 -15.85
N ARG A 192 -7.40 -26.81 -15.87
CA ARG A 192 -7.73 -25.52 -15.24
C ARG A 192 -7.53 -25.55 -13.72
N GLU A 193 -7.83 -26.67 -13.07
CA GLU A 193 -7.63 -26.83 -11.63
C GLU A 193 -6.14 -26.79 -11.25
N ASP A 194 -5.26 -27.31 -12.11
CA ASP A 194 -3.81 -27.32 -11.86
C ASP A 194 -3.25 -25.90 -11.98
N ILE A 195 -3.66 -25.15 -13.01
CA ILE A 195 -3.26 -23.74 -13.21
C ILE A 195 -3.74 -22.87 -12.04
N LYS A 196 -4.96 -23.10 -11.56
CA LYS A 196 -5.58 -22.27 -10.51
C LYS A 196 -4.76 -22.20 -9.22
N TYR A 197 -4.11 -23.29 -8.83
CA TYR A 197 -3.37 -23.41 -7.58
C TYR A 197 -1.86 -23.57 -7.78
N ASP A 198 -1.35 -23.33 -9.01
CA ASP A 198 0.09 -23.44 -9.25
C ASP A 198 0.84 -22.23 -8.67
N LYS A 199 1.37 -22.42 -7.47
CA LYS A 199 2.23 -21.46 -6.77
C LYS A 199 3.72 -21.80 -6.91
N LYS A 200 4.11 -22.80 -7.72
CA LYS A 200 5.50 -23.29 -7.76
C LYS A 200 6.47 -22.24 -8.30
N ALA A 201 6.02 -21.44 -9.25
CA ALA A 201 6.82 -20.38 -9.87
C ALA A 201 6.76 -19.05 -9.09
N PHE A 202 5.82 -18.90 -8.15
CA PHE A 202 5.62 -17.65 -7.44
C PHE A 202 6.71 -17.45 -6.40
N LEU A 203 7.48 -16.38 -6.56
CA LEU A 203 8.38 -15.88 -5.54
C LEU A 203 7.52 -15.18 -4.50
N ASN A 204 7.48 -15.73 -3.29
CA ASN A 204 6.83 -15.07 -2.17
C ASN A 204 7.52 -13.73 -1.93
N ASP A 205 6.91 -12.68 -2.45
CA ASP A 205 7.28 -11.32 -2.14
C ASP A 205 6.83 -11.01 -0.69
N SER A 206 7.56 -10.12 -0.04
CA SER A 206 7.31 -9.73 1.34
C SER A 206 5.98 -8.97 1.51
N GLU A 207 5.47 -8.33 0.45
CA GLU A 207 4.25 -7.50 0.50
C GLU A 207 2.99 -8.23 0.02
N TRP A 208 3.09 -9.13 -0.97
CA TRP A 208 1.93 -9.76 -1.63
C TRP A 208 2.03 -11.27 -1.68
N GLU A 209 0.91 -11.93 -1.40
CA GLU A 209 0.73 -13.37 -1.52
C GLU A 209 -0.21 -13.68 -2.68
N LEU A 210 0.18 -14.62 -3.54
CA LEU A 210 -0.69 -15.16 -4.58
C LEU A 210 -1.67 -16.18 -3.98
N LEU A 211 -2.98 -15.92 -4.10
CA LEU A 211 -4.02 -16.83 -3.65
C LEU A 211 -4.35 -17.88 -4.72
N SER A 212 -4.71 -17.42 -5.92
CA SER A 212 -5.08 -18.27 -7.05
C SER A 212 -5.02 -17.53 -8.38
N VAL A 213 -4.88 -18.27 -9.47
CA VAL A 213 -4.97 -17.77 -10.86
C VAL A 213 -6.10 -18.50 -11.58
N SER A 214 -7.35 -18.09 -11.37
CA SER A 214 -8.47 -18.78 -12.03
C SER A 214 -8.59 -18.38 -13.49
N SER A 215 -8.79 -19.33 -14.39
CA SER A 215 -8.90 -19.07 -15.81
C SER A 215 -10.32 -19.33 -16.35
N THR A 216 -10.74 -18.58 -17.38
CA THR A 216 -12.05 -18.75 -18.03
C THR A 216 -11.93 -18.48 -19.52
N TYR A 217 -12.42 -19.42 -20.34
CA TYR A 217 -12.59 -19.23 -21.79
C TYR A 217 -13.94 -18.59 -22.06
N SER A 218 -13.97 -17.64 -22.99
CA SER A 218 -15.21 -17.05 -23.49
C SER A 218 -15.02 -16.55 -24.92
N ILE A 219 -16.14 -16.27 -25.59
CA ILE A 219 -16.15 -15.72 -26.95
C ILE A 219 -16.68 -14.29 -26.85
N LEU A 220 -15.89 -13.34 -27.32
CA LEU A 220 -16.29 -11.94 -27.42
C LEU A 220 -17.00 -11.71 -28.75
N GLN A 221 -18.32 -11.51 -28.68
CA GLN A 221 -19.13 -11.20 -29.84
C GLN A 221 -19.04 -9.71 -30.17
N SER A 222 -18.58 -9.39 -31.39
CA SER A 222 -18.48 -8.03 -31.90
C SER A 222 -19.14 -7.93 -33.27
N ASN A 223 -19.48 -6.71 -33.70
CA ASN A 223 -20.00 -6.47 -35.06
C ASN A 223 -19.01 -6.90 -36.16
N ALA A 224 -17.72 -7.01 -35.81
CA ALA A 224 -16.64 -7.42 -36.72
C ALA A 224 -16.44 -8.94 -36.80
N GLY A 225 -17.02 -9.72 -35.87
CA GLY A 225 -16.80 -11.15 -35.76
C GLY A 225 -16.75 -11.62 -34.30
N ASP A 226 -16.66 -12.93 -34.13
CA ASP A 226 -16.52 -13.59 -32.84
C ASP A 226 -15.03 -13.84 -32.55
N PHE A 227 -14.54 -13.37 -31.41
CA PHE A 227 -13.13 -13.48 -31.01
C PHE A 227 -12.98 -14.41 -29.82
N ALA A 228 -12.08 -15.39 -29.90
CA ALA A 228 -11.72 -16.24 -28.77
C ALA A 228 -10.95 -15.41 -27.72
N GLN A 229 -11.33 -15.54 -26.45
CA GLN A 229 -10.61 -14.91 -25.35
C GLN A 229 -10.45 -15.84 -24.14
N ILE A 230 -9.25 -15.81 -23.54
CA ILE A 230 -8.95 -16.48 -22.28
C ILE A 230 -8.63 -15.43 -21.23
N GLN A 231 -9.44 -15.39 -20.17
CA GLN A 231 -9.26 -14.48 -19.05
C GLN A 231 -8.60 -15.21 -17.87
N PHE A 232 -7.43 -14.74 -17.43
CA PHE A 232 -6.77 -15.15 -16.19
C PHE A 232 -7.05 -14.12 -15.09
N ASN A 233 -7.74 -14.54 -14.05
CA ASN A 233 -7.98 -13.71 -12.87
C ASN A 233 -6.91 -13.99 -11.82
N VAL A 234 -6.02 -13.03 -11.65
CA VAL A 234 -4.92 -13.07 -10.69
C VAL A 234 -5.43 -12.50 -9.36
N VAL A 235 -5.60 -13.39 -8.38
CA VAL A 235 -6.08 -13.02 -7.04
C VAL A 235 -4.90 -12.94 -6.09
N ILE A 236 -4.63 -11.74 -5.58
CA ILE A 236 -3.52 -11.43 -4.68
C ILE A 236 -4.03 -10.90 -3.35
N ARG A 237 -3.32 -11.22 -2.27
CA ARG A 237 -3.62 -10.81 -0.91
C ARG A 237 -2.44 -10.04 -0.33
N ARG A 238 -2.70 -8.90 0.29
CA ARG A 238 -1.64 -8.12 0.97
C ARG A 238 -1.23 -8.78 2.27
N CYS A 239 0.08 -8.75 2.57
CA CYS A 239 0.66 -9.08 3.87
C CYS A 239 0.57 -7.85 4.81
N PRO A 240 -0.34 -7.82 5.80
CA PRO A 240 -0.65 -6.61 6.55
C PRO A 240 0.36 -6.28 7.66
N LEU A 241 1.29 -7.19 7.98
CA LEU A 241 2.10 -7.15 9.21
C LEU A 241 2.91 -5.85 9.35
N ALA A 242 3.55 -5.39 8.28
CA ALA A 242 4.30 -4.13 8.28
C ALA A 242 3.39 -2.92 8.57
N TYR A 243 2.19 -2.88 7.99
CA TYR A 243 1.20 -1.83 8.22
C TYR A 243 0.61 -1.89 9.63
N VAL A 244 0.41 -3.08 10.20
CA VAL A 244 -0.05 -3.23 11.58
C VAL A 244 0.98 -2.61 12.54
N VAL A 245 2.27 -2.94 12.38
CA VAL A 245 3.34 -2.48 13.27
C VAL A 245 3.64 -0.99 13.09
N ASN A 246 3.72 -0.50 11.85
CA ASN A 246 4.17 0.86 11.56
C ASN A 246 3.05 1.89 11.51
N LEU A 247 1.81 1.47 11.25
CA LEU A 247 0.67 2.37 11.09
C LEU A 247 -0.39 2.18 12.18
N LEU A 248 -0.86 0.95 12.45
CA LEU A 248 -1.93 0.74 13.43
C LEU A 248 -1.46 0.96 14.87
N ILE A 249 -0.36 0.34 15.30
CA ILE A 249 0.13 0.44 16.69
C ILE A 249 0.39 1.89 17.12
N PRO A 250 1.15 2.72 16.36
CA PRO A 250 1.40 4.11 16.75
C PRO A 250 0.11 4.95 16.79
N SER A 251 -0.83 4.70 15.87
CA SER A 251 -2.11 5.42 15.84
C SER A 251 -2.97 5.13 17.07
N ILE A 252 -3.07 3.85 17.48
CA ILE A 252 -3.79 3.43 18.70
C ILE A 252 -3.10 4.01 19.93
N PHE A 253 -1.76 4.01 19.97
CA PHE A 253 -1.01 4.60 21.07
C PHE A 253 -1.32 6.10 21.23
N LEU A 254 -1.31 6.88 20.15
CA LEU A 254 -1.66 8.31 20.19
C LEU A 254 -3.11 8.56 20.64
N MET A 255 -4.04 7.70 20.25
CA MET A 255 -5.43 7.77 20.73
C MET A 255 -5.53 7.51 22.24
N LEU A 256 -4.80 6.52 22.76
CA LEU A 256 -4.77 6.21 24.19
C LEU A 256 -4.15 7.36 25.00
N VAL A 257 -3.09 7.98 24.48
CA VAL A 257 -2.47 9.17 25.09
C VAL A 257 -3.47 10.34 25.14
N ASP A 258 -4.24 10.58 24.07
CA ASP A 258 -5.28 11.61 24.09
C ASP A 258 -6.42 11.27 25.07
N LEU A 259 -6.85 10.02 25.16
CA LEU A 259 -7.81 9.58 26.19
C LEU A 259 -7.29 9.83 27.60
N GLY A 260 -6.00 9.55 27.84
CA GLY A 260 -5.31 9.87 29.09
C GLY A 260 -5.41 11.35 29.48
N SER A 261 -5.44 12.25 28.50
CA SER A 261 -5.54 13.69 28.77
C SER A 261 -6.86 14.14 29.40
N PHE A 262 -7.94 13.35 29.27
CA PHE A 262 -9.23 13.66 29.90
C PHE A 262 -9.20 13.45 31.42
N TYR A 263 -8.26 12.65 31.93
CA TYR A 263 -8.06 12.50 33.38
C TYR A 263 -7.38 13.71 34.02
N LEU A 264 -6.76 14.59 33.23
CA LEU A 264 -6.20 15.83 33.78
C LEU A 264 -7.32 16.81 34.13
N PRO A 265 -7.22 17.46 35.31
CA PRO A 265 -8.21 18.44 35.73
C PRO A 265 -8.32 19.54 34.68
N PRO A 266 -9.55 19.90 34.29
CA PRO A 266 -9.79 20.74 33.13
C PRO A 266 -9.33 22.20 33.36
N ASN A 267 -9.08 22.58 34.63
CA ASN A 267 -8.65 23.92 35.05
C ASN A 267 -7.15 24.17 34.81
N CYS A 268 -6.37 23.14 34.48
CA CYS A 268 -4.93 23.26 34.31
C CYS A 268 -4.54 23.66 32.88
N ARG A 269 -3.80 24.76 32.73
CA ARG A 269 -3.17 25.17 31.46
C ARG A 269 -2.30 24.07 30.85
N ALA A 270 -1.74 23.19 31.69
CA ALA A 270 -0.98 22.01 31.28
C ALA A 270 -1.78 21.05 30.36
N ARG A 271 -3.11 20.94 30.53
CA ARG A 271 -3.96 20.10 29.67
C ARG A 271 -4.01 20.61 28.23
N ILE A 272 -4.03 21.94 28.04
CA ILE A 272 -3.99 22.54 26.70
C ILE A 272 -2.65 22.24 26.04
N VAL A 273 -1.54 22.49 26.75
CA VAL A 273 -0.19 22.22 26.23
C VAL A 273 -0.03 20.75 25.85
N PHE A 274 -0.50 19.83 26.71
CA PHE A 274 -0.50 18.39 26.43
C PHE A 274 -1.29 18.04 25.16
N LYS A 275 -2.54 18.50 25.04
CA LYS A 275 -3.39 18.23 23.86
C LYS A 275 -2.83 18.85 22.58
N THR A 276 -2.23 20.04 22.66
CA THR A 276 -1.53 20.66 21.51
C THR A 276 -0.37 19.78 21.05
N SER A 277 0.46 19.28 21.98
CA SER A 277 1.58 18.39 21.65
C SER A 277 1.12 17.09 21.00
N VAL A 278 0.03 16.49 21.50
CA VAL A 278 -0.57 15.28 20.90
C VAL A 278 -1.13 15.57 19.51
N LEU A 279 -1.83 16.68 19.31
CA LEU A 279 -2.36 17.08 18.00
C LEU A 279 -1.25 17.31 16.97
N VAL A 280 -0.14 17.94 17.37
CA VAL A 280 1.04 18.11 16.50
C VAL A 280 1.65 16.76 16.15
N GLY A 281 1.90 15.91 17.15
CA GLY A 281 2.45 14.56 16.94
C GLY A 281 1.57 13.72 16.01
N TYR A 282 0.25 13.78 16.20
CA TYR A 282 -0.72 13.12 15.34
C TYR A 282 -0.71 13.65 13.90
N THR A 283 -0.62 14.97 13.73
CA THR A 283 -0.58 15.60 12.40
C THR A 283 0.70 15.21 11.66
N VAL A 284 1.85 15.22 12.33
CA VAL A 284 3.13 14.76 11.75
C VAL A 284 3.07 13.28 11.36
N PHE A 285 2.56 12.42 12.25
CA PHE A 285 2.36 11.00 11.96
C PHE A 285 1.46 10.79 10.74
N ARG A 286 0.31 11.48 10.68
CA ARG A 286 -0.63 11.40 9.55
C ARG A 286 -0.01 11.86 8.24
N VAL A 287 0.75 12.97 8.25
CA VAL A 287 1.43 13.48 7.05
C VAL A 287 2.49 12.48 6.58
N ASN A 288 3.29 11.93 7.49
CA ASN A 288 4.30 10.93 7.17
C ASN A 288 3.69 9.66 6.56
N MET A 289 2.56 9.19 7.10
CA MET A 289 1.85 8.01 6.60
C MET A 289 0.97 8.29 5.38
N SER A 290 0.83 9.55 4.96
CA SER A 290 -0.07 9.91 3.86
C SER A 290 0.39 9.38 2.49
N ASN A 291 1.66 9.03 2.36
CA ASN A 291 2.22 8.41 1.15
C ASN A 291 2.07 6.88 1.16
N GLU A 292 2.01 6.26 2.35
CA GLU A 292 1.83 4.82 2.53
C GLU A 292 0.36 4.39 2.40
N VAL A 293 -0.57 5.26 2.82
CA VAL A 293 -2.00 4.98 2.67
C VAL A 293 -2.42 5.32 1.24
N PRO A 294 -2.92 4.34 0.48
CA PRO A 294 -3.27 4.58 -0.90
C PRO A 294 -4.44 5.54 -1.02
N ARG A 295 -4.28 6.55 -1.88
CA ARG A 295 -5.34 7.49 -2.26
C ARG A 295 -6.03 6.94 -3.50
N SER A 296 -7.22 6.36 -3.35
CA SER A 296 -8.07 6.00 -4.49
C SER A 296 -8.99 7.17 -4.86
N SER A 297 -9.22 7.36 -6.16
CA SER A 297 -10.13 8.37 -6.70
C SER A 297 -11.61 8.05 -6.46
N GLY A 298 -11.96 6.77 -6.27
CA GLY A 298 -13.35 6.31 -6.17
C GLY A 298 -13.90 6.20 -4.75
N SER A 299 -13.05 5.97 -3.74
CA SER A 299 -13.48 5.82 -2.33
C SER A 299 -12.33 5.94 -1.35
N ALA A 300 -12.54 6.61 -0.22
CA ALA A 300 -11.56 6.66 0.87
C ALA A 300 -11.44 5.30 1.58
N SER A 301 -10.22 4.92 1.97
CA SER A 301 -9.99 3.74 2.81
C SER A 301 -10.61 3.90 4.19
N LEU A 302 -11.06 2.80 4.80
CA LEU A 302 -11.69 2.81 6.13
C LEU A 302 -10.74 3.44 7.17
N ILE A 303 -9.45 3.12 7.11
CA ILE A 303 -8.41 3.69 7.97
C ILE A 303 -8.27 5.21 7.79
N GLY A 304 -8.38 5.71 6.55
CA GLY A 304 -8.32 7.15 6.26
C GLY A 304 -9.50 7.92 6.84
N VAL A 305 -10.69 7.31 6.82
CA VAL A 305 -11.88 7.86 7.49
C VAL A 305 -11.66 7.91 9.00
N PHE A 306 -11.16 6.82 9.60
CA PHE A 306 -10.86 6.82 11.03
C PHE A 306 -9.85 7.89 11.42
N PHE A 307 -8.75 8.03 10.67
CA PHE A 307 -7.78 9.08 10.96
C PHE A 307 -8.38 10.49 10.88
N THR A 308 -9.27 10.73 9.93
CA THR A 308 -9.95 12.01 9.80
C THR A 308 -10.90 12.28 10.97
N VAL A 309 -11.67 11.29 11.38
CA VAL A 309 -12.58 11.39 12.54
C VAL A 309 -11.80 11.63 13.82
N CYS A 310 -10.67 10.95 14.03
CA CYS A 310 -9.82 11.14 15.19
C CYS A 310 -9.20 12.53 15.25
N MET A 311 -8.76 13.06 14.10
CA MET A 311 -8.32 14.44 14.01
C MET A 311 -9.43 15.42 14.42
N ALA A 312 -10.68 15.19 13.99
CA ALA A 312 -11.81 16.01 14.39
C ALA A 312 -12.05 15.97 15.90
N PHE A 313 -11.97 14.79 16.54
CA PHE A 313 -12.10 14.67 18.00
C PHE A 313 -10.96 15.36 18.75
N LEU A 314 -9.72 15.26 18.28
CA LEU A 314 -8.57 15.96 18.87
C LEU A 314 -8.78 17.48 18.84
N VAL A 315 -9.21 18.01 17.70
CA VAL A 315 -9.49 19.44 17.54
C VAL A 315 -10.65 19.88 18.42
N LEU A 316 -11.79 19.16 18.40
CA LEU A 316 -12.94 19.48 19.24
C LEU A 316 -12.58 19.48 20.74
N SER A 317 -11.78 18.51 21.18
CA SER A 317 -11.33 18.41 22.57
C SER A 317 -10.37 19.53 22.98
N LEU A 318 -9.49 19.94 22.07
CA LEU A 318 -8.62 21.10 22.26
C LEU A 318 -9.42 22.41 22.31
N SER A 319 -10.32 22.64 21.35
CA SER A 319 -11.19 23.83 21.29
C SER A 319 -12.00 23.98 22.57
N LYS A 320 -12.60 22.89 23.05
CA LYS A 320 -13.30 22.86 24.35
C LYS A 320 -12.39 23.28 25.50
N SER A 321 -11.17 22.74 25.55
CA SER A 321 -10.22 23.03 26.64
C SER A 321 -9.80 24.51 26.64
N ILE A 322 -9.62 25.11 25.45
CA ILE A 322 -9.32 26.54 25.31
C ILE A 322 -10.50 27.40 25.75
N LEU A 323 -11.72 27.06 25.33
CA LEU A 323 -12.94 27.79 25.73
C LEU A 323 -13.14 27.79 27.24
N LEU A 324 -12.91 26.65 27.89
CA LEU A 324 -13.00 26.55 29.35
C LEU A 324 -11.99 27.45 30.06
N VAL A 325 -10.72 27.43 29.63
CA VAL A 325 -9.69 28.27 30.25
C VAL A 325 -9.95 29.76 30.00
N ARG A 326 -10.48 30.12 28.83
CA ARG A 326 -10.91 31.50 28.54
C ARG A 326 -12.04 31.93 29.46
N PHE A 327 -13.08 31.10 29.60
CA PHE A 327 -14.21 31.39 30.48
C PHE A 327 -13.77 31.53 31.95
N LEU A 328 -12.94 30.61 32.44
CA LEU A 328 -12.35 30.69 33.78
C LEU A 328 -11.49 31.95 33.99
N HIS A 329 -10.77 32.38 32.96
CA HIS A 329 -9.95 33.59 33.04
C HIS A 329 -10.79 34.87 32.99
N ASP A 330 -11.85 34.90 32.18
CA ASP A 330 -12.76 36.04 32.10
C ASP A 330 -13.52 36.22 33.43
N GLU A 331 -13.92 35.14 34.10
CA GLU A 331 -14.49 35.18 35.45
C GLU A 331 -13.48 35.68 36.49
N TRP A 332 -12.24 35.21 36.44
CA TRP A 332 -11.18 35.68 37.35
C TRP A 332 -10.79 37.14 37.09
N SER A 333 -10.85 37.61 35.84
CA SER A 333 -10.58 39.03 35.53
C SER A 333 -11.69 39.96 36.02
N SER A 334 -12.88 39.42 36.27
CA SER A 334 -14.05 40.14 36.80
C SER A 334 -14.10 40.13 38.34
N GLY A 335 -13.38 39.19 38.99
CA GLY A 335 -13.26 39.05 40.45
C GLY A 335 -11.80 39.13 40.89
N GLN A 336 -11.41 40.31 41.40
CA GLN A 336 -10.11 40.73 41.92
C GLN A 336 -9.10 39.64 42.35
N GLU A 337 -7.85 39.84 41.91
CA GLU A 337 -6.65 39.02 42.10
C GLU A 337 -6.52 38.31 43.47
N LEU A 338 -6.37 36.97 43.44
CA LEU A 338 -5.70 36.22 44.50
C LEU A 338 -5.07 34.90 43.99
N LEU A 339 -3.79 35.01 43.63
CA LEU A 339 -2.72 33.99 43.68
C LEU A 339 -2.84 32.69 42.83
N PRO A 340 -2.07 32.55 41.73
CA PRO A 340 -1.98 31.32 40.94
C PRO A 340 -0.74 30.50 41.30
N LEU A 341 -0.66 29.87 42.48
CA LEU A 341 0.44 28.93 42.78
C LEU A 341 0.00 27.87 43.80
N LEU A 342 -0.70 26.83 43.35
CA LEU A 342 -0.85 25.57 44.09
C LEU A 342 -1.35 24.46 43.15
N CYS A 343 -0.44 23.95 42.32
CA CYS A 343 -0.67 22.68 41.61
C CYS A 343 0.56 21.76 41.62
N LEU A 344 1.66 22.14 42.28
CA LEU A 344 2.82 21.28 42.50
C LEU A 344 3.39 21.51 43.90
N GLN A 345 2.72 20.97 44.91
CA GLN A 345 3.37 20.64 46.18
C GLN A 345 2.68 19.37 46.70
N GLY A 346 3.27 18.22 46.37
CA GLY A 346 2.88 16.94 46.94
C GLY A 346 3.29 16.85 48.40
N ASP A 347 2.47 16.12 49.16
CA ASP A 347 2.70 15.71 50.54
C ASP A 347 4.13 15.21 50.78
N THR A 348 4.83 15.84 51.72
CA THR A 348 5.73 15.15 52.64
C THR A 348 5.52 15.73 54.02
N ASP A 349 4.58 15.14 54.75
CA ASP A 349 4.39 15.32 56.18
C ASP A 349 5.51 14.58 56.94
N THR A 350 6.45 15.30 57.55
CA THR A 350 7.16 14.87 58.77
C THR A 350 7.88 16.05 59.44
N GLY A 351 7.62 16.25 60.73
CA GLY A 351 8.53 16.94 61.67
C GLY A 351 8.15 18.37 62.04
N GLY A 352 7.62 18.55 63.25
CA GLY A 352 7.08 19.82 63.74
C GLY A 352 8.10 20.85 64.22
N SER A 353 7.61 22.07 64.45
CA SER A 353 7.88 22.82 65.68
C SER A 353 6.86 23.95 65.87
N ARG A 354 6.56 24.15 67.15
CA ARG A 354 5.60 25.03 67.80
C ARG A 354 6.17 26.44 67.94
N MET A 355 5.34 27.47 67.78
CA MET A 355 5.45 28.69 68.60
C MET A 355 4.13 29.49 68.60
N ASP A 356 3.43 29.42 69.72
CA ASP A 356 2.34 30.33 70.12
C ASP A 356 2.92 31.61 70.76
N LEU A 357 2.22 32.74 70.58
CA LEU A 357 2.06 33.90 71.51
C LEU A 357 1.35 35.01 70.72
N ARG A 358 0.33 35.73 71.18
CA ARG A 358 -0.49 35.74 72.40
C ARG A 358 -1.63 36.71 72.11
N ALA A 359 -2.84 36.38 72.54
CA ALA A 359 -3.90 37.36 72.77
C ALA A 359 -3.53 38.28 73.93
N GLN A 360 -3.92 39.56 73.86
CA GLN A 360 -4.01 40.40 75.05
C GLN A 360 -5.14 41.42 74.92
N GLN A 361 -5.97 41.44 75.96
CA GLN A 361 -7.07 42.36 76.18
C GLN A 361 -6.89 43.00 77.56
N ALA A 362 -7.37 44.25 77.65
CA ALA A 362 -7.75 45.05 78.82
C ALA A 362 -6.67 45.89 79.56
N GLY A 363 -6.97 47.19 79.63
CA GLY A 363 -6.43 48.19 80.55
C GLY A 363 -7.25 49.48 80.49
N VAL A 364 -8.01 49.75 81.56
CA VAL A 364 -8.96 50.87 81.83
C VAL A 364 -8.16 52.10 82.32
N THR A 365 -8.43 53.38 82.01
CA THR A 365 -9.35 54.38 82.66
C THR A 365 -8.93 55.75 82.05
N GLU A 366 -9.76 56.65 81.52
CA GLU A 366 -10.65 57.64 82.18
C GLU A 366 -11.57 58.31 81.11
N SER A 367 -12.73 58.83 81.53
CA SER A 367 -13.61 59.79 80.81
C SER A 367 -13.82 61.01 81.74
N PRO A 368 -14.45 62.16 81.36
CA PRO A 368 -15.10 62.51 80.08
C PRO A 368 -14.78 63.95 79.58
N VAL A 369 -15.06 64.25 78.30
CA VAL A 369 -15.67 65.55 77.92
C VAL A 369 -16.72 65.25 76.86
N CYS A 370 -18.00 65.36 77.25
CA CYS A 370 -19.08 65.57 76.32
C CYS A 370 -18.97 67.01 75.79
N GLN A 371 -18.93 67.17 74.47
CA GLN A 371 -19.55 68.34 73.86
C GLN A 371 -20.46 67.89 72.73
N GLU A 372 -21.73 67.98 73.06
CA GLU A 372 -22.93 67.82 72.28
C GLU A 372 -22.86 68.74 71.04
N HIS A 373 -22.96 68.19 69.83
CA HIS A 373 -23.51 68.88 68.66
C HIS A 373 -24.37 67.90 67.85
N GLN A 374 -25.65 67.86 68.24
CA GLN A 374 -26.79 68.07 67.35
C GLN A 374 -26.88 67.21 66.08
N ALA A 375 -27.64 66.12 66.22
CA ALA A 375 -28.60 65.58 65.25
C ALA A 375 -28.40 65.96 63.77
N GLN A 376 -27.67 65.11 63.05
CA GLN A 376 -27.71 65.10 61.59
C GLN A 376 -28.48 63.87 61.12
N SER A 377 -29.76 64.05 60.80
CA SER A 377 -30.62 63.08 60.09
C SER A 377 -30.07 62.66 58.70
N GLY A 378 -28.87 63.12 58.31
CA GLY A 378 -28.17 62.78 57.08
C GLY A 378 -27.17 61.63 57.21
N THR A 379 -26.60 61.34 58.39
CA THR A 379 -25.55 60.31 58.55
C THR A 379 -26.11 58.89 58.48
N LEU A 380 -27.32 58.65 59.00
CA LEU A 380 -27.97 57.33 58.91
C LEU A 380 -28.42 57.00 57.48
N LYS A 381 -28.86 58.01 56.71
CA LYS A 381 -29.23 57.84 55.29
C LYS A 381 -28.00 57.54 54.43
N GLU A 382 -26.88 58.19 54.70
CA GLU A 382 -25.62 57.92 54.01
C GLU A 382 -25.12 56.50 54.30
N VAL A 383 -25.10 56.08 55.58
CA VAL A 383 -24.73 54.71 55.96
C VAL A 383 -25.66 53.67 55.34
N TRP A 384 -26.97 53.94 55.27
CA TRP A 384 -27.94 53.04 54.63
C TRP A 384 -27.74 52.96 53.11
N PHE A 385 -27.38 54.06 52.45
CA PHE A 385 -27.05 54.08 51.02
C PHE A 385 -25.77 53.29 50.72
N GLN A 386 -24.74 53.41 51.58
CA GLN A 386 -23.51 52.62 51.49
C GLN A 386 -23.77 51.12 51.71
N LEU A 387 -24.55 50.74 52.73
CA LEU A 387 -24.96 49.36 52.98
C LEU A 387 -25.77 48.78 51.83
N ARG A 388 -26.66 49.58 51.21
CA ARG A 388 -27.43 49.16 50.05
C ARG A 388 -26.57 49.00 48.79
N SER A 389 -25.56 49.85 48.63
CA SER A 389 -24.55 49.72 47.56
C SER A 389 -23.72 48.44 47.73
N ILE A 390 -23.24 48.16 48.94
CA ILE A 390 -22.51 46.92 49.28
C ILE A 390 -23.40 45.70 49.07
N ASN A 391 -24.67 45.74 49.52
CA ASN A 391 -25.60 44.63 49.31
C ASN A 391 -25.89 44.38 47.83
N ASN A 392 -26.07 45.45 47.04
CA ASN A 392 -26.22 45.32 45.59
C ASN A 392 -24.97 44.73 44.94
N TYR A 393 -23.78 45.20 45.34
CA TYR A 393 -22.50 44.69 44.86
C TYR A 393 -22.32 43.19 45.18
N LEU A 394 -22.58 42.79 46.42
CA LEU A 394 -22.55 41.39 46.86
C LEU A 394 -23.57 40.54 46.10
N GLN A 395 -24.79 41.03 45.88
CA GLN A 395 -25.81 40.32 45.09
C GLN A 395 -25.40 40.17 43.62
N THR A 396 -24.79 41.19 43.00
CA THR A 396 -24.26 41.05 41.64
C THR A 396 -23.09 40.07 41.57
N GLN A 397 -22.21 40.03 42.57
CA GLN A 397 -21.09 39.09 42.60
C GLN A 397 -21.57 37.65 42.83
N ASP A 398 -22.55 37.44 43.72
CA ASP A 398 -23.18 36.14 43.95
C ASP A 398 -23.90 35.64 42.69
N GLN A 399 -24.57 36.52 41.92
CA GLN A 399 -25.17 36.16 40.63
C GLN A 399 -24.15 35.78 39.55
N VAL A 400 -22.99 36.44 39.51
CA VAL A 400 -21.91 36.10 38.57
C VAL A 400 -21.30 34.75 38.92
N ASP A 401 -21.00 34.50 40.20
CA ASP A 401 -20.50 33.21 40.69
C ASP A 401 -21.49 32.08 40.41
N GLN A 402 -22.79 32.29 40.62
CA GLN A 402 -23.82 31.30 40.33
C GLN A 402 -23.89 30.94 38.84
N ARG A 403 -23.76 31.96 37.96
CA ARG A 403 -23.76 31.76 36.50
C ARG A 403 -22.51 31.03 36.03
N GLY A 404 -21.36 31.29 36.65
CA GLY A 404 -20.12 30.58 36.38
C GLY A 404 -20.17 29.11 36.73
N VAL A 405 -20.76 28.78 37.87
CA VAL A 405 -20.98 27.39 38.29
C VAL A 405 -21.87 26.62 37.29
N GLU A 406 -22.91 27.26 36.73
CA GLU A 406 -23.75 26.64 35.69
C GLU A 406 -22.99 26.36 34.39
N TRP A 407 -22.19 27.32 33.91
CA TRP A 407 -21.36 27.15 32.70
C TRP A 407 -20.24 26.12 32.88
N LEU A 408 -19.59 26.10 34.04
CA LEU A 408 -18.63 25.07 34.43
C LEU A 408 -19.26 23.68 34.45
N ALA A 409 -20.45 23.56 35.04
CA ALA A 409 -21.19 22.30 35.05
C ALA A 409 -21.55 21.83 33.63
N LEU A 410 -21.99 22.73 32.76
CA LEU A 410 -22.25 22.44 31.34
C LEU A 410 -20.98 21.97 30.60
N LEU A 411 -19.86 22.67 30.77
CA LEU A 411 -18.59 22.33 30.14
C LEU A 411 -18.01 21.00 30.67
N TYR A 412 -18.25 20.67 31.94
CA TYR A 412 -17.88 19.38 32.51
C TYR A 412 -18.74 18.24 31.94
N ARG A 413 -20.07 18.43 31.84
CA ARG A 413 -20.95 17.47 31.17
C ARG A 413 -20.56 17.25 29.71
N PHE A 414 -20.18 18.32 29.00
CA PHE A 414 -19.70 18.22 27.63
C PHE A 414 -18.36 17.48 27.53
N ASP A 415 -17.44 17.66 28.49
CA ASP A 415 -16.20 16.86 28.58
C ASP A 415 -16.49 15.37 28.73
N GLN A 416 -17.44 15.03 29.60
CA GLN A 416 -17.86 13.65 29.83
C GLN A 416 -18.55 13.05 28.60
N LEU A 417 -19.34 13.83 27.87
CA LEU A 417 -19.96 13.41 26.61
C LEU A 417 -18.91 13.15 25.53
N LEU A 418 -17.94 14.06 25.37
CA LEU A 418 -16.83 13.89 24.44
C LEU A 418 -16.00 12.64 24.77
N PHE A 419 -15.70 12.42 26.06
CA PHE A 419 -14.99 11.24 26.51
C PHE A 419 -15.75 9.94 26.18
N ARG A 420 -17.06 9.89 26.48
CA ARG A 420 -17.91 8.73 26.13
C ARG A 420 -17.97 8.52 24.61
N SER A 421 -18.12 9.59 23.83
CA SER A 421 -18.11 9.53 22.37
C SER A 421 -16.78 8.99 21.83
N TYR A 422 -15.65 9.43 22.40
CA TYR A 422 -14.32 8.99 21.99
C TYR A 422 -14.13 7.49 22.28
N LEU A 423 -14.56 7.02 23.46
CA LEU A 423 -14.53 5.59 23.81
C LEU A 423 -15.38 4.73 22.88
N VAL A 424 -16.59 5.19 22.53
CA VAL A 424 -17.46 4.48 21.57
C VAL A 424 -16.78 4.38 20.21
N MET A 425 -16.17 5.48 19.73
CA MET A 425 -15.46 5.48 18.44
C MET A 425 -14.22 4.58 18.45
N LEU A 426 -13.45 4.57 19.53
CA LEU A 426 -12.32 3.65 19.68
C LEU A 426 -12.78 2.19 19.73
N GLY A 427 -13.89 1.91 20.41
CA GLY A 427 -14.52 0.59 20.43
C GLY A 427 -14.96 0.14 19.04
N LEU A 428 -15.69 0.99 18.30
CA LEU A 428 -16.08 0.72 16.92
C LEU A 428 -14.85 0.46 16.04
N TYR A 429 -13.82 1.29 16.15
CA TYR A 429 -12.57 1.11 15.41
C TYR A 429 -11.93 -0.25 15.68
N SER A 430 -11.82 -0.63 16.96
CA SER A 430 -11.22 -1.89 17.38
C SER A 430 -12.03 -3.09 16.88
N VAL A 431 -13.36 -3.03 16.98
CA VAL A 431 -14.26 -4.07 16.47
C VAL A 431 -14.14 -4.21 14.94
N THR A 432 -14.11 -3.10 14.21
CA THR A 432 -13.97 -3.14 12.74
C THR A 432 -12.63 -3.73 12.31
N LEU A 433 -11.51 -3.35 12.96
CA LEU A 433 -10.20 -3.92 12.66
C LEU A 433 -10.14 -5.43 12.98
N CYS A 434 -10.67 -5.85 14.12
CA CYS A 434 -10.73 -7.27 14.48
C CYS A 434 -11.60 -8.05 13.49
N SER A 435 -12.73 -7.48 13.04
CA SER A 435 -13.58 -8.11 12.04
C SER A 435 -12.88 -8.23 10.69
N LEU A 436 -12.17 -7.19 10.24
CA LEU A 436 -11.41 -7.23 9.00
C LEU A 436 -10.27 -8.24 9.08
N TRP A 437 -9.55 -8.29 10.21
CA TRP A 437 -8.51 -9.28 10.43
C TRP A 437 -9.06 -10.71 10.44
N ALA A 438 -10.20 -10.94 11.09
CA ALA A 438 -10.86 -12.25 11.11
C ALA A 438 -11.27 -12.70 9.69
N LEU A 439 -11.89 -11.80 8.91
CA LEU A 439 -12.23 -12.05 7.50
C LEU A 439 -10.99 -12.35 6.66
N TRP A 440 -9.93 -11.56 6.81
CA TRP A 440 -8.67 -11.73 6.08
C TRP A 440 -7.94 -13.02 6.43
N SER A 441 -7.98 -13.43 7.70
CA SER A 441 -7.34 -14.66 8.19
C SER A 441 -8.13 -15.94 7.88
N GLY A 442 -9.44 -15.81 7.66
CA GLY A 442 -10.34 -16.94 7.37
C GLY A 442 -10.44 -17.28 5.88
N LEU A 443 -10.06 -16.35 5.01
CA LEU A 443 -9.84 -16.54 3.57
C LEU A 443 -8.43 -17.09 3.31
#